data_AF-A0A6N8JMS6-F1
#
_entry.id   AF-A0A6N8JMS6-F1
#
_cell.length_a   1.000
_cell.length_b   1.000
_cell.length_c   1.000
_cell.angle_alpha   90.00
_cell.angle_beta   90.00
_cell.angle_gamma   90.00
#
_symmetry.space_group_name_H-M   'P 1'
#
loop_
_entity.id
_entity.type
_entity.pdbx_description
1 polymer ?
#
loop_
_entity_poly.entity_id
_entity_poly.type
_entity_poly.pdbx_seq_one_letter_code
_entity_poly.pdbx_strand_id
1 'polypeptide(L)'
;MERHPKQIHVRMSEAEIGRAKRLAADAGMTLSDLIRALLQLPATSVSEGGRLIVIDRTTAAKLTREMRRWGHHYNQATHALNAIAYYLRANDMDVPDVLEELDRASGKLAAMQPGVEALRQSVEDVTGSVIAALGR
;
A
#
# COMPACT_ATOMS: atom_id res chain seq x y z
N MET A 1 22.83 -10.83 16.98
CA MET A 1 21.63 -10.95 17.83
C MET A 1 20.69 -11.93 17.16
N GLU A 2 20.40 -13.08 17.78
CA GLU A 2 19.52 -14.08 17.17
C GLU A 2 18.10 -13.55 17.00
N ARG A 3 17.59 -13.66 15.78
CA ARG A 3 16.25 -13.20 15.41
C ARG A 3 15.27 -14.33 15.72
N HIS A 4 14.40 -14.13 16.72
CA HIS A 4 13.43 -15.11 17.24
C HIS A 4 14.04 -16.30 18.02
N PRO A 5 14.54 -16.08 19.25
CA PRO A 5 15.19 -17.13 20.06
C PRO A 5 14.23 -18.14 20.72
N LYS A 6 12.91 -17.91 20.66
CA LYS A 6 11.90 -18.74 21.34
C LYS A 6 11.24 -19.70 20.36
N GLN A 7 10.94 -20.91 20.82
CA GLN A 7 10.32 -21.98 20.02
C GLN A 7 8.89 -22.28 20.50
N ILE A 8 8.05 -22.70 19.56
CA ILE A 8 6.70 -23.22 19.81
C ILE A 8 6.64 -24.62 19.23
N HIS A 9 6.15 -25.58 20.02
CA HIS A 9 5.96 -26.97 19.60
C HIS A 9 4.48 -27.24 19.42
N VAL A 10 4.10 -27.75 18.25
CA VAL A 10 2.72 -28.11 17.92
C VAL A 10 2.70 -29.56 17.46
N ARG A 11 1.82 -30.37 18.04
CA ARG A 11 1.60 -31.75 17.57
C ARG A 11 0.69 -31.68 16.36
N MET A 12 1.11 -32.30 15.27
CA MET A 12 0.39 -32.33 14.01
C MET A 12 0.51 -33.73 13.39
N SER A 13 -0.53 -34.16 12.72
CA SER A 13 -0.50 -35.32 11.82
C SER A 13 0.40 -35.04 10.61
N GLU A 14 0.83 -36.10 9.92
CA GLU A 14 1.59 -35.97 8.68
C GLU A 14 0.82 -35.20 7.60
N ALA A 15 -0.49 -35.42 7.51
CA ALA A 15 -1.36 -34.73 6.57
C ALA A 15 -1.41 -33.22 6.83
N GLU A 16 -1.47 -32.80 8.10
CA GLU A 16 -1.45 -31.39 8.49
C GLU A 16 -0.12 -30.72 8.15
N ILE A 17 1.00 -31.37 8.49
CA ILE A 17 2.34 -30.87 8.14
C ILE A 17 2.50 -30.75 6.62
N GLY A 18 2.01 -31.76 5.87
CA GLY A 18 2.02 -31.74 4.41
C GLY A 18 1.24 -30.56 3.83
N ARG A 19 0.05 -30.27 4.36
CA ARG A 19 -0.75 -29.10 3.95
C ARG A 19 -0.03 -27.79 4.24
N ALA A 20 0.52 -27.62 5.45
CA ALA A 20 1.21 -26.39 5.84
C ALA A 20 2.47 -26.13 4.98
N LYS A 21 3.24 -27.18 4.68
CA LYS A 21 4.42 -27.08 3.81
C LYS A 21 4.05 -26.68 2.37
N ARG A 22 2.99 -27.26 1.80
CA ARG A 22 2.50 -26.87 0.47
C ARG A 22 2.05 -25.43 0.44
N LEU A 23 1.23 -25.01 1.40
CA LEU A 23 0.78 -23.63 1.51
C LEU A 23 1.95 -22.64 1.62
N ALA A 24 2.97 -22.97 2.41
CA ALA A 24 4.16 -22.14 2.53
C ALA A 24 4.91 -22.04 1.19
N ALA A 25 5.09 -23.15 0.47
CA ALA A 25 5.74 -23.18 -0.83
C ALA A 25 4.97 -22.37 -1.88
N ASP A 26 3.65 -22.57 -1.98
CA ASP A 26 2.76 -21.85 -2.91
C ASP A 26 2.79 -20.34 -2.66
N ALA A 27 2.93 -19.93 -1.39
CA ALA A 27 3.06 -18.53 -0.98
C ALA A 27 4.50 -17.99 -1.05
N GLY A 28 5.49 -18.78 -1.48
CA GLY A 28 6.90 -18.35 -1.52
C GLY A 28 7.51 -18.06 -0.13
N MET A 29 7.00 -18.71 0.91
CA MET A 29 7.39 -18.51 2.31
C MET A 29 8.09 -19.75 2.89
N THR A 30 8.95 -19.55 3.89
CA THR A 30 9.33 -20.67 4.76
C THR A 30 8.13 -21.04 5.66
N LEU A 31 8.10 -22.28 6.16
CA LEU A 31 7.06 -22.70 7.11
C LEU A 31 7.02 -21.79 8.35
N SER A 32 8.20 -21.34 8.83
CA SER A 32 8.27 -20.40 9.95
C SER A 32 7.68 -19.04 9.62
N ASP A 33 7.86 -18.54 8.39
CA ASP A 33 7.26 -17.27 7.97
C ASP A 33 5.75 -17.35 7.86
N LEU A 34 5.23 -18.46 7.30
CA LEU A 34 3.79 -18.72 7.24
C LEU A 34 3.19 -18.70 8.65
N ILE A 35 3.79 -19.42 9.60
CA ILE A 35 3.31 -19.44 10.99
C ILE A 35 3.37 -18.05 11.63
N ARG A 36 4.47 -17.30 11.45
CA ARG A 36 4.58 -15.93 11.98
C ARG A 36 3.59 -14.97 11.34
N ALA A 37 3.23 -15.15 10.07
CA ALA A 37 2.20 -14.35 9.41
C ALA A 37 0.82 -14.67 10.00
N LEU A 38 0.49 -15.96 10.15
CA LEU A 38 -0.78 -16.40 10.73
C LEU A 38 -0.94 -15.94 12.19
N LEU A 39 0.13 -15.93 12.98
CA LEU A 39 0.11 -15.46 14.37
C LEU A 39 -0.16 -13.95 14.52
N GLN A 40 -0.11 -13.18 13.43
CA GLN A 40 -0.48 -11.76 13.43
C GLN A 40 -1.99 -11.54 13.27
N LEU A 41 -2.78 -12.60 13.02
CA LEU A 41 -4.23 -12.52 13.00
C LEU A 41 -4.78 -12.15 14.40
N PRO A 42 -5.67 -11.16 14.50
CA PRO A 42 -6.38 -10.88 15.73
C PRO A 42 -7.33 -12.05 16.05
N ALA A 43 -7.57 -12.29 17.34
CA ALA A 43 -8.37 -13.42 17.80
C ALA A 43 -9.80 -13.42 17.21
N THR A 44 -10.38 -12.24 16.96
CA THR A 44 -11.69 -12.07 16.33
C THR A 44 -11.75 -12.64 14.92
N SER A 45 -10.65 -12.58 14.16
CA SER A 45 -10.56 -13.12 12.80
C SER A 45 -10.54 -14.64 12.75
N VAL A 46 -10.18 -15.32 13.85
CA VAL A 46 -10.14 -16.78 13.92
C VAL A 46 -11.55 -17.37 13.90
N SER A 47 -12.52 -16.71 14.55
CA SER A 47 -13.92 -17.13 14.58
C SER A 47 -14.73 -16.65 13.37
N GLU A 48 -14.39 -15.49 12.82
CA GLU A 48 -15.20 -14.81 11.78
C GLU A 48 -14.70 -15.07 10.35
N GLY A 49 -13.59 -15.81 10.18
CA GLY A 49 -13.05 -16.13 8.85
C GLY A 49 -12.34 -14.94 8.20
N GLY A 50 -11.45 -14.28 8.93
CA GLY A 50 -10.75 -13.09 8.43
C GLY A 50 -9.79 -13.36 7.26
N ARG A 51 -9.69 -12.39 6.34
CA ARG A 51 -8.73 -12.39 5.24
C ARG A 51 -7.38 -11.86 5.73
N LEU A 52 -6.32 -12.67 5.61
CA LEU A 52 -4.93 -12.28 5.89
C LEU A 52 -4.23 -11.85 4.61
N ILE A 53 -3.62 -10.66 4.63
CA ILE A 53 -2.79 -10.16 3.54
C ILE A 53 -1.37 -9.96 4.06
N VAL A 54 -0.41 -10.59 3.40
CA VAL A 54 1.00 -10.51 3.79
C VAL A 54 1.72 -9.57 2.84
N ILE A 55 2.31 -8.50 3.39
CA ILE A 55 3.09 -7.53 2.62
C ILE A 55 4.54 -7.63 3.07
N ASP A 56 5.44 -7.97 2.14
CA ASP A 56 6.88 -7.98 2.43
C ASP A 56 7.44 -6.55 2.55
N ARG A 57 8.58 -6.41 3.23
CA ARG A 57 9.21 -5.11 3.47
C ARG A 57 9.59 -4.37 2.17
N THR A 58 10.03 -5.09 1.15
CA THR A 58 10.42 -4.50 -0.14
C THR A 58 9.21 -3.91 -0.85
N THR A 59 8.10 -4.65 -0.86
CA THR A 59 6.82 -4.22 -1.40
C THR A 59 6.27 -3.03 -0.62
N ALA A 60 6.29 -3.08 0.72
CA ALA A 60 5.90 -1.93 1.56
C ALA A 60 6.75 -0.68 1.28
N ALA A 61 8.06 -0.84 1.09
CA ALA A 61 8.96 0.26 0.76
C ALA A 61 8.69 0.84 -0.64
N LYS A 62 8.39 0.00 -1.63
CA LYS A 62 7.98 0.44 -2.98
C LYS A 62 6.67 1.23 -2.93
N LEU A 63 5.66 0.71 -2.23
CA LEU A 63 4.37 1.39 -2.03
C LEU A 63 4.58 2.77 -1.40
N THR A 64 5.40 2.84 -0.35
CA THR A 64 5.70 4.11 0.33
C THR A 64 6.39 5.12 -0.61
N ARG A 65 7.30 4.66 -1.49
CA ARG A 65 7.97 5.54 -2.47
C ARG A 65 6.98 6.09 -3.50
N GLU A 66 6.11 5.24 -4.04
CA GLU A 66 5.08 5.68 -4.99
C GLU A 66 4.09 6.65 -4.36
N MET A 67 3.63 6.40 -3.13
CA MET A 67 2.76 7.33 -2.39
C MET A 67 3.42 8.71 -2.22
N ARG A 68 4.71 8.77 -1.90
CA ARG A 68 5.45 10.05 -1.81
C ARG A 68 5.53 10.76 -3.15
N ARG A 69 5.76 10.01 -4.23
CA ARG A 69 5.82 10.56 -5.59
C ARG A 69 4.49 11.18 -5.99
N TRP A 70 3.37 10.51 -5.71
CA TRP A 70 2.03 11.07 -5.94
C TRP A 70 1.76 12.32 -5.10
N GLY A 71 2.15 12.30 -3.82
CA GLY A 71 2.06 13.49 -2.96
C GLY A 71 2.84 14.68 -3.53
N HIS A 72 4.02 14.44 -4.12
CA HIS A 72 4.79 15.48 -4.78
C HIS A 72 4.09 16.04 -6.02
N HIS A 73 3.50 15.18 -6.87
CA HIS A 73 2.72 15.60 -8.03
C HIS A 73 1.49 16.42 -7.64
N TYR A 74 0.77 16.01 -6.59
CA TYR A 74 -0.37 16.76 -6.07
C TYR A 74 0.05 18.15 -5.53
N ASN A 75 1.14 18.20 -4.77
CA ASN A 75 1.65 19.46 -4.24
C ASN A 75 2.08 20.41 -5.36
N GLN A 76 2.73 19.90 -6.41
CA GLN A 76 3.07 20.70 -7.60
C GLN A 76 1.84 21.27 -8.30
N ALA A 77 0.78 20.46 -8.48
CA ALA A 77 -0.46 20.94 -9.10
C ALA A 77 -1.09 22.05 -8.24
N THR A 78 -1.14 21.86 -6.93
CA THR A 78 -1.67 22.86 -5.99
C THR A 78 -0.85 24.16 -6.02
N HIS A 79 0.48 24.07 -6.09
CA HIS A 79 1.34 25.25 -6.22
C HIS A 79 1.12 26.00 -7.52
N ALA A 80 0.98 25.30 -8.65
CA ALA A 80 0.66 25.92 -9.94
C ALA A 80 -0.68 26.68 -9.86
N LEU A 81 -1.71 26.05 -9.29
CA LEU A 81 -3.02 26.68 -9.10
C LEU A 81 -2.97 27.90 -8.17
N ASN A 82 -2.20 27.83 -7.08
CA ASN A 82 -2.00 28.97 -6.17
C ASN A 82 -1.23 30.12 -6.84
N ALA A 83 -0.25 29.83 -7.70
CA ALA A 83 0.47 30.84 -8.46
C ALA A 83 -0.47 31.56 -9.44
N ILE A 84 -1.28 30.81 -10.20
CA ILE A 84 -2.32 31.38 -11.07
C ILE A 84 -3.24 32.31 -10.27
N ALA A 85 -3.76 31.84 -9.12
CA ALA A 85 -4.65 32.62 -8.28
C ALA A 85 -4.00 33.90 -7.73
N TYR A 86 -2.71 33.86 -7.39
CA TYR A 86 -1.95 35.04 -6.95
C TYR A 86 -1.84 36.08 -8.06
N TYR A 87 -1.38 35.68 -9.25
CA TYR A 87 -1.16 36.62 -10.35
C TYR A 87 -2.45 37.18 -10.93
N LEU A 88 -3.53 36.39 -10.97
CA LEU A 88 -4.88 36.88 -11.29
C LEU A 88 -5.36 37.96 -10.31
N ARG A 89 -5.07 37.82 -9.01
CA ARG A 89 -5.42 38.85 -8.01
C ARG A 89 -4.56 40.09 -8.11
N ALA A 90 -3.29 39.94 -8.49
CA ALA A 90 -2.36 41.03 -8.70
C ALA A 90 -2.59 41.77 -10.03
N ASN A 91 -3.46 41.23 -10.91
CA ASN A 91 -3.70 41.73 -12.26
C ASN A 91 -2.41 41.75 -13.13
N ASP A 92 -1.50 40.81 -12.84
CA ASP A 92 -0.10 40.80 -13.29
C ASP A 92 0.21 39.57 -14.14
N MET A 93 -0.81 39.05 -14.85
CA MET A 93 -0.70 37.93 -15.78
C MET A 93 -1.77 38.04 -16.85
N ASP A 94 -1.37 37.88 -18.12
CA ASP A 94 -2.29 37.93 -19.24
C ASP A 94 -3.06 36.62 -19.38
N VAL A 95 -4.27 36.70 -19.95
CA VAL A 95 -5.20 35.56 -20.12
C VAL A 95 -4.55 34.30 -20.73
N PRO A 96 -3.65 34.38 -21.73
CA PRO A 96 -2.98 33.19 -22.29
C PRO A 96 -2.12 32.43 -21.28
N ASP A 97 -1.38 33.14 -20.43
CA ASP A 97 -0.48 32.53 -19.44
C ASP A 97 -1.27 31.80 -18.33
N VAL A 98 -2.42 32.37 -17.95
CA VAL A 98 -3.38 31.74 -17.03
C VAL A 98 -3.90 30.43 -17.60
N LEU A 99 -4.28 30.43 -18.89
CA LEU A 99 -4.81 29.25 -19.56
C LEU A 99 -3.76 28.15 -19.72
N GLU A 100 -2.51 28.51 -20.03
CA GLU A 100 -1.41 27.54 -20.12
C GLU A 100 -1.13 26.85 -18.78
N GLU A 101 -1.01 27.62 -17.69
CA GLU A 101 -0.75 27.04 -16.38
C GLU A 101 -1.96 26.25 -15.84
N LEU A 102 -3.19 26.67 -16.16
CA LEU A 102 -4.40 25.92 -15.82
C LEU A 102 -4.45 24.58 -16.57
N ASP A 103 -4.09 24.56 -17.85
CA ASP A 103 -4.01 23.34 -18.64
C ASP A 103 -2.91 22.40 -18.11
N ARG A 104 -1.75 22.95 -17.78
CA ARG A 104 -0.64 22.20 -17.15
C ARG A 104 -1.05 21.59 -15.80
N ALA A 105 -1.75 22.34 -14.95
CA ALA A 105 -2.27 21.82 -13.68
C ALA A 105 -3.34 20.75 -13.90
N SER A 106 -4.28 20.98 -14.82
CA SER A 106 -5.35 20.04 -15.17
C SER A 106 -4.80 18.73 -15.72
N GLY A 107 -3.82 18.79 -16.62
CA GLY A 107 -3.14 17.61 -17.17
C GLY A 107 -2.43 16.78 -16.10
N LYS A 108 -1.76 17.43 -15.13
CA LYS A 108 -1.12 16.74 -14.00
C LYS A 108 -2.15 16.04 -13.10
N LEU A 109 -3.29 16.68 -12.83
CA LEU A 109 -4.37 16.10 -12.03
C LEU A 109 -5.07 14.95 -12.76
N ALA A 110 -5.34 15.10 -14.06
CA ALA A 110 -5.93 14.06 -14.90
C ALA A 110 -5.02 12.82 -14.99
N ALA A 111 -3.71 13.00 -15.11
CA ALA A 111 -2.75 11.89 -15.10
C ALA A 111 -2.74 11.11 -13.76
N MET A 112 -3.17 11.74 -12.67
CA MET A 112 -3.22 11.13 -11.34
C MET A 112 -4.52 10.33 -11.11
N GLN A 113 -5.63 10.71 -11.75
CA GLN A 113 -6.95 10.10 -11.51
C GLN A 113 -7.00 8.58 -11.70
N PRO A 114 -6.46 8.00 -12.80
CA PRO A 114 -6.49 6.54 -12.98
C PRO A 114 -5.75 5.80 -11.86
N GLY A 115 -4.62 6.35 -11.40
CA GLY A 115 -3.84 5.76 -10.30
C GLY A 115 -4.57 5.84 -8.96
N VAL A 116 -5.24 6.98 -8.68
CA VAL A 116 -6.05 7.15 -7.47
C VAL A 116 -7.24 6.20 -7.46
N GLU A 117 -7.94 6.06 -8.59
CA GLU A 117 -9.13 5.20 -8.67
C GLU A 117 -8.75 3.71 -8.56
N ALA A 118 -7.68 3.28 -9.23
CA ALA A 118 -7.15 1.92 -9.09
C ALA A 118 -6.69 1.62 -7.65
N LEU A 119 -6.08 2.61 -6.98
CA LEU A 119 -5.69 2.47 -5.59
C LEU A 119 -6.92 2.41 -4.67
N ARG A 120 -7.93 3.24 -4.91
CA ARG A 120 -9.17 3.26 -4.13
C ARG A 120 -9.84 1.88 -4.14
N GLN A 121 -10.01 1.29 -5.33
CA GLN A 121 -10.57 -0.06 -5.48
C GLN A 121 -9.72 -1.12 -4.76
N SER A 122 -8.40 -1.05 -4.92
CA SER A 122 -7.49 -1.99 -4.25
C SER A 122 -7.51 -1.85 -2.72
N VAL A 123 -7.66 -0.63 -2.19
CA VAL A 123 -7.78 -0.37 -0.76
C VAL A 123 -9.13 -0.85 -0.24
N GLU A 124 -10.21 -0.64 -0.98
CA GLU A 124 -11.54 -1.16 -0.62
C GLU A 124 -11.53 -2.70 -0.53
N ASP A 125 -10.88 -3.38 -1.48
CA ASP A 125 -10.73 -4.84 -1.46
C ASP A 125 -9.92 -5.36 -0.26
N VAL A 126 -9.03 -4.53 0.26
CA VAL A 126 -8.16 -4.82 1.41
C VAL A 126 -8.78 -4.33 2.72
N THR A 127 -9.78 -3.45 2.67
CA THR A 127 -10.43 -2.88 3.85
C THR A 127 -11.13 -3.98 4.63
N GLY A 128 -10.85 -4.09 5.93
CA GLY A 128 -11.31 -5.19 6.78
C GLY A 128 -10.42 -6.44 6.76
N SER A 129 -9.36 -6.46 5.94
CA SER A 129 -8.32 -7.51 5.99
C SER A 129 -7.26 -7.19 7.04
N VAL A 130 -6.64 -8.24 7.57
CA VAL A 130 -5.51 -8.11 8.50
C VAL A 130 -4.22 -8.06 7.70
N ILE A 131 -3.38 -7.06 7.96
CA ILE A 131 -2.07 -6.93 7.32
C ILE A 131 -1.01 -7.56 8.23
N ALA A 132 -0.30 -8.57 7.72
CA ALA A 132 0.85 -9.16 8.38
C ALA A 132 2.15 -8.71 7.71
N ALA A 133 3.14 -8.36 8.53
CA ALA A 133 4.49 -8.06 8.09
C ALA A 133 5.37 -9.30 8.21
N LEU A 134 6.11 -9.61 7.15
CA LEU A 134 7.22 -10.55 7.25
C LEU A 134 8.40 -9.81 7.85
N GLY A 135 8.70 -10.08 9.12
CA GLY A 135 9.81 -9.51 9.84
C GLY A 135 11.16 -10.03 9.35
N ARG A 136 11.43 -10.01 8.03
CA ARG A 136 12.73 -10.25 7.38
C ARG A 136 13.36 -8.91 7.03
#